data_AF-A0A2U0E2L8-F1
#
_entry.id   AF-A0A2U0E2L8-F1
#
_cell.length_a   1.000
_cell.length_b   1.000
_cell.length_c   1.000
_cell.angle_alpha   90.00
_cell.angle_beta   90.00
_cell.angle_gamma   90.00
#
_symmetry.space_group_name_H-M   'P 1'
#
loop_
_entity.id
_entity.type
_entity.pdbx_description
1 polymer ?
#
loop_
_entity_poly.entity_id
_entity_poly.type
_entity_poly.pdbx_seq_one_letter_code
_entity_poly.pdbx_strand_id
1 'polypeptide(L)' 'MTTQEFDEAVKGFSPEKEDLKEKVNELFGKGAGTVRILYFIVEHKNCRLVEAMEIVESCPNYHNRFK' A
#
# COMPACT_ATOMS: atom_id res chain seq x y z
N MET A 1 0.36 -12.73 1.54
CA MET A 1 -0.73 -12.18 2.37
C MET A 1 -2.08 -12.52 1.74
N THR A 2 -3.02 -13.03 2.53
CA THR A 2 -4.42 -13.30 2.14
C THR A 2 -5.26 -12.01 2.17
N THR A 3 -6.55 -12.09 1.80
CA THR A 3 -7.50 -10.94 1.93
C THR A 3 -7.67 -10.52 3.36
N GLN A 4 -7.99 -11.48 4.24
CA GLN A 4 -8.25 -11.20 5.64
C GLN A 4 -7.03 -10.61 6.34
N GLU A 5 -5.83 -11.12 6.03
CA GLU A 5 -4.59 -10.55 6.58
C GLU A 5 -4.34 -9.11 6.12
N PHE A 6 -4.73 -8.77 4.89
CA PHE A 6 -4.62 -7.39 4.39
C PHE A 6 -5.62 -6.48 5.08
N ASP A 7 -6.88 -6.90 5.14
CA ASP A 7 -7.97 -6.11 5.73
C ASP A 7 -7.68 -5.83 7.21
N GLU A 8 -7.20 -6.82 7.96
CA GLU A 8 -6.78 -6.61 9.35
C GLU A 8 -5.52 -5.74 9.46
N ALA A 9 -4.58 -5.80 8.50
CA ALA A 9 -3.37 -4.97 8.52
C ALA A 9 -3.64 -3.49 8.21
N VAL A 10 -4.70 -3.17 7.46
CA VAL A 10 -5.12 -1.79 7.16
C VAL A 10 -6.25 -1.31 8.07
N LYS A 11 -6.78 -2.18 8.92
CA LYS A 11 -7.85 -1.85 9.87
C LYS A 11 -7.39 -0.74 10.81
N GLY A 12 -8.16 0.34 10.83
CA GLY A 12 -7.87 1.50 11.66
C GLY A 12 -6.83 2.45 11.07
N PHE A 13 -6.31 2.19 9.86
CA PHE A 13 -5.48 3.14 9.16
C PHE A 13 -6.23 4.47 8.99
N SER A 14 -5.56 5.58 9.32
CA SER A 14 -6.10 6.92 9.11
C SER A 14 -5.07 7.80 8.41
N PRO A 15 -5.38 8.35 7.22
CA PRO A 15 -4.44 9.20 6.48
C PRO A 15 -4.16 10.55 7.17
N GLU A 16 -4.95 10.91 8.19
CA GLU A 16 -4.73 12.09 9.04
C GLU A 16 -3.70 11.84 10.15
N LYS A 17 -3.45 10.57 10.50
CA LYS A 17 -2.62 10.17 11.64
C LYS A 17 -1.39 9.36 11.25
N GLU A 18 -1.42 8.72 10.09
CA GLU A 18 -0.40 7.79 9.61
C GLU A 18 0.06 8.17 8.21
N ASP A 19 1.36 7.97 7.93
CA ASP A 19 1.90 8.18 6.59
C ASP A 19 1.53 7.03 5.65
N LEU A 20 0.84 7.38 4.56
CA LEU A 20 0.36 6.41 3.58
C LEU A 20 1.51 5.64 2.92
N LYS A 21 2.65 6.29 2.65
CA LYS A 21 3.78 5.67 1.95
C LYS A 21 4.52 4.68 2.86
N GLU A 22 4.71 5.03 4.13
CA GLU A 22 5.25 4.12 5.15
C GLU A 22 4.34 2.89 5.30
N LYS A 23 3.02 3.12 5.38
CA LYS A 23 2.05 2.03 5.46
C LYS A 23 2.10 1.09 4.25
N VAL A 24 2.15 1.66 3.04
CA VAL A 24 2.27 0.90 1.79
C VAL A 24 3.57 0.09 1.78
N ASN A 25 4.69 0.68 2.19
CA ASN A 25 5.96 -0.02 2.27
C ASN A 25 5.92 -1.18 3.28
N GLU A 26 5.30 -0.98 4.44
CA GLU A 26 5.07 -2.02 5.46
C GLU A 26 4.26 -3.19 4.87
N LEU A 27 3.14 -2.90 4.21
CA LEU A 27 2.26 -3.90 3.60
C LEU A 27 2.99 -4.72 2.53
N PHE A 28 3.85 -4.09 1.72
CA PHE A 28 4.72 -4.82 0.80
C PHE A 28 5.67 -5.77 1.51
N GLY A 29 6.30 -5.35 2.62
CA GLY A 29 7.15 -6.20 3.44
C GLY A 29 6.41 -7.40 4.03
N LYS A 30 5.12 -7.25 4.33
CA LYS A 30 4.23 -8.32 4.82
C LYS A 30 3.65 -9.21 3.71
N GLY A 31 4.05 -9.04 2.45
CA GLY A 31 3.60 -9.92 1.39
C GLY A 31 2.31 -9.48 0.68
N ALA A 32 1.90 -8.21 0.80
CA ALA A 32 0.70 -7.69 0.10
C ALA A 32 0.87 -7.73 -1.42
N GLY A 33 -0.24 -7.96 -2.15
CA GLY A 33 -0.26 -7.91 -3.60
C GLY A 33 -0.41 -6.48 -4.12
N THR A 34 0.28 -6.15 -5.22
CA THR A 34 0.31 -4.80 -5.80
C THR A 34 -1.07 -4.25 -6.14
N VAL A 35 -1.97 -5.09 -6.67
CA VAL A 35 -3.33 -4.64 -7.02
C VAL A 35 -4.08 -4.12 -5.80
N ARG A 36 -3.96 -4.77 -4.64
CA ARG A 36 -4.64 -4.33 -3.40
C ARG A 36 -4.02 -3.08 -2.82
N ILE A 37 -2.70 -2.97 -2.89
CA ILE A 37 -1.98 -1.76 -2.51
C ILE A 37 -2.50 -0.58 -3.35
N LEU A 38 -2.64 -0.76 -4.66
CA LEU A 38 -3.13 0.30 -5.55
C LEU A 38 -4.57 0.70 -5.21
N TYR A 39 -5.47 -0.26 -4.96
CA TYR A 39 -6.82 0.05 -4.48
C TYR A 39 -6.80 0.83 -3.16
N PHE A 40 -6.01 0.39 -2.19
CA PHE A 40 -5.86 1.05 -0.90
C PHE A 40 -5.34 2.50 -1.04
N ILE A 41 -4.35 2.73 -1.89
CA ILE A 41 -3.82 4.08 -2.15
C ILE A 41 -4.88 4.96 -2.80
N VAL A 42 -5.55 4.47 -3.84
CA VAL A 42 -6.57 5.23 -4.57
C VAL A 42 -7.73 5.60 -3.65
N GLU A 43 -8.16 4.68 -2.78
CA GLU A 43 -9.22 4.91 -1.80
C GLU A 43 -8.85 6.02 -0.79
N HIS A 44 -7.64 6.00 -0.24
CA HIS A 44 -7.25 6.93 0.83
C HIS A 44 -6.69 8.26 0.34
N LYS A 45 -6.13 8.31 -0.87
CA LYS A 45 -5.56 9.52 -1.47
C LYS A 45 -6.52 10.17 -2.48
N ASN A 46 -7.58 9.47 -2.89
CA ASN A 46 -8.49 9.89 -3.97
C ASN A 46 -7.73 10.35 -5.22
N CYS A 47 -6.79 9.53 -5.68
CA CYS A 47 -5.86 9.86 -6.77
C CYS A 47 -6.04 8.94 -7.98
N ARG A 48 -5.40 9.31 -9.10
CA ARG A 48 -5.36 8.48 -10.31
C ARG A 48 -4.39 7.32 -10.13
N LEU A 49 -4.58 6.26 -10.92
CA LEU A 49 -3.72 5.08 -10.90
C LEU A 49 -2.24 5.41 -11.13
N VAL A 50 -1.93 6.37 -12.01
CA VAL A 50 -0.55 6.81 -12.26
C VAL A 50 0.11 7.40 -11.02
N GLU A 51 -0.62 8.19 -10.24
CA GLU A 51 -0.14 8.79 -8.99
C GLU A 51 -0.01 7.72 -7.89
N ALA A 52 -0.87 6.70 -7.89
CA ALA A 52 -0.73 5.56 -6.99
C ALA A 52 0.51 4.71 -7.33
N MET A 53 0.82 4.55 -8.62
CA MET A 53 2.01 3.84 -9.08
C MET A 53 3.31 4.54 -8.67
N GLU A 54 3.36 5.88 -8.71
CA GLU A 54 4.52 6.64 -8.22
C GLU A 54 4.83 6.34 -6.74
N ILE A 55 3.80 6.16 -5.91
CA ILE A 55 3.97 5.78 -4.50
C ILE A 55 4.56 4.38 -4.40
N VAL A 56 3.98 3.41 -5.12
CA VAL A 56 4.46 2.01 -5.16
C VAL A 56 5.91 1.93 -5.60
N GLU A 57 6.28 2.64 -6.66
CA GLU A 57 7.64 2.69 -7.20
C GLU A 57 8.63 3.38 -6.27
N SER A 58 8.15 4.12 -5.28
CA SER A 58 9.00 4.76 -4.28
C SER A 58 9.23 3.89 -3.02
N CYS A 59 8.61 2.71 -2.93
CA CYS A 59 8.69 1.81 -1.78
C CYS A 59 9.83 0.77 -1.94
N PRO A 60 10.83 0.73 -1.05
CA PRO A 60 11.91 -0.27 -1.11
C PRO A 60 11.42 -1.72 -1.07
N ASN A 61 10.39 -2.02 -0.26
CA ASN A 61 9.87 -3.39 -0.15
C ASN A 61 9.11 -3.85 -1.40
N TYR A 62 8.65 -2.93 -2.25
CA TYR A 62 8.12 -3.27 -3.56
C TYR A 62 9.26 -3.76 -4.47
N HIS A 63 10.35 -3.00 -4.57
CA HIS A 63 11.50 -3.40 -5.39
C HIS A 63 12.09 -4.72 -4.90
N ASN A 64 12.31 -4.89 -3.60
CA ASN A 64 12.86 -6.15 -3.05
C ASN A 64 12.03 -7.40 -3.38
N ARG A 65 10.75 -7.24 -3.71
CA ARG A 65 9.85 -8.37 -4.00
C ARG A 65 9.60 -8.61 -5.48
N PHE A 66 9.76 -7.58 -6.31
CA PHE A 66 9.33 -7.63 -7.71
C PHE A 66 10.42 -7.19 -8.69
N LYS A 67 11.59 -6.76 -8.21
CA LYS A 67 12.79 -6.45 -9.00
C LYS A 67 14.00 -7.17 -8.43
#